data_AF-A0A0S2LYY8-F1
#
_entry.id   AF-A0A0S2LYY8-F1
#
_cell.length_a   1.000
_cell.length_b   1.000
_cell.length_c   1.000
_cell.angle_alpha   90.00
_cell.angle_beta   90.00
_cell.angle_gamma   90.00
#
_symmetry.space_group_name_H-M   'P 1'
#
loop_
_entity.id
_entity.type
_entity.pdbx_description
1 polymer ?
#
loop_
_entity_poly.entity_id
_entity_poly.type
_entity_poly.pdbx_seq_one_letter_code
_entity_poly.pdbx_strand_id
1 'polypeptide(L)'
;MNPFDDDEAADRLFGDLSTGEILQRPPDGLEAPTYRWRELDRVSAPKAWTALSGWVSWFVATYRLTSSVVPDCWWRHSELVAELYALQKAELSSYTPTDPGFGPLGFHERLPLAIERLRIETRTIGCVGLQVHREVSPRLLPTGGPEFLAWTAESHQIVSENSGDASHVVGGSSHHG
;
A
#
# COMPACT_ATOMS: atom_id res chain seq x y z
N MET A 1 16.12 10.44 -50.92
CA MET A 1 15.00 11.07 -50.22
C MET A 1 14.75 10.26 -48.96
N ASN A 2 15.20 10.77 -47.82
CA ASN A 2 14.97 10.19 -46.49
C ASN A 2 14.03 11.16 -45.75
N PRO A 3 12.87 10.72 -45.25
CA PRO A 3 11.84 11.62 -44.68
C PRO A 3 12.14 12.11 -43.25
N PHE A 4 13.41 12.14 -42.83
CA PHE A 4 13.81 12.45 -41.44
C PHE A 4 14.89 13.54 -41.32
N ASP A 5 15.15 14.31 -42.38
CA ASP A 5 16.16 15.40 -42.37
C ASP A 5 15.58 16.79 -42.04
N ASP A 6 14.48 16.88 -41.28
CA ASP A 6 13.89 18.17 -40.84
C ASP A 6 14.08 18.39 -39.33
N ASP A 7 15.34 18.57 -38.90
CA ASP A 7 15.70 18.97 -37.51
C ASP A 7 15.08 20.34 -37.12
N GLU A 8 14.68 21.15 -38.10
CA GLU A 8 14.02 22.44 -37.89
C GLU A 8 12.58 22.33 -37.35
N ALA A 9 11.93 21.17 -37.52
CA ALA A 9 10.59 20.92 -37.01
C ALA A 9 10.59 20.51 -35.52
N ALA A 10 11.63 19.79 -35.09
CA ALA A 10 11.81 19.41 -33.70
C ALA A 10 12.09 20.65 -32.82
N ASP A 11 12.96 21.55 -33.27
CA ASP A 11 13.29 22.78 -32.54
C ASP A 11 12.07 23.72 -32.38
N ARG A 12 11.15 23.75 -33.36
CA ARG A 12 9.89 24.51 -33.23
C ARG A 12 8.90 23.87 -32.27
N LEU A 13 8.89 22.55 -32.14
CA LEU A 13 8.02 21.81 -31.21
C LEU A 13 8.46 21.97 -29.75
N PHE A 14 9.76 22.13 -29.50
CA PHE A 14 10.33 22.28 -28.15
C PHE A 14 10.63 23.74 -27.75
N GLY A 15 10.74 24.66 -28.70
CA GLY A 15 11.02 26.08 -28.44
C GLY A 15 9.89 26.83 -27.73
N ASP A 16 8.63 26.39 -27.89
CA ASP A 16 7.44 27.09 -27.38
C ASP A 16 7.11 26.79 -25.90
N LEU A 17 7.88 25.92 -25.24
CA LEU A 17 7.73 25.64 -23.80
C LEU A 17 8.55 26.59 -22.90
N SER A 18 9.28 27.54 -23.49
CA SER A 18 10.22 28.40 -22.75
C SER A 18 9.67 29.77 -22.34
N THR A 19 8.36 30.03 -22.47
CA THR A 19 7.79 31.31 -22.00
C THR A 19 6.45 31.12 -21.28
N GLY A 20 6.55 31.03 -19.96
CA GLY A 20 5.64 31.79 -19.10
C GLY A 20 4.27 31.21 -18.80
N GLU A 21 4.19 29.97 -18.32
CA GLU A 21 3.27 29.69 -17.21
C GLU A 21 4.06 29.06 -16.08
N ILE A 22 4.36 29.89 -15.08
CA ILE A 22 4.70 29.45 -13.74
C ILE A 22 3.46 28.68 -13.26
N LEU A 23 3.41 27.37 -13.53
CA LEU A 23 2.69 26.46 -12.66
C LEU A 23 3.33 26.68 -11.30
N GLN A 24 2.67 27.47 -10.45
CA GLN A 24 3.08 27.67 -9.07
C GLN A 24 3.20 26.28 -8.46
N ARG A 25 4.43 25.77 -8.40
CA ARG A 25 4.76 24.57 -7.66
C ARG A 25 4.23 24.80 -6.25
N PRO A 26 3.33 23.93 -5.74
CA PRO A 26 2.96 23.99 -4.34
C PRO A 26 4.26 23.99 -3.53
N PRO A 27 4.37 24.85 -2.50
CA PRO A 27 5.60 24.93 -1.71
C PRO A 27 6.04 23.55 -1.25
N ASP A 28 7.36 23.33 -1.32
CA ASP A 28 8.06 22.09 -0.98
C ASP A 28 7.41 21.32 0.18
N GLY A 29 7.34 19.99 0.02
CA GLY A 29 7.56 19.08 1.13
C GLY A 29 6.37 18.73 2.02
N LEU A 30 5.14 18.99 1.62
CA LEU A 30 4.00 18.31 2.22
C LEU A 30 3.68 17.06 1.39
N GLU A 31 4.54 16.06 1.47
CA GLU A 31 4.07 14.69 1.24
C GLU A 31 2.82 14.53 2.12
N ALA A 32 1.64 14.52 1.51
CA ALA A 32 0.42 14.33 2.26
C ALA A 32 0.61 13.03 3.03
N PRO A 33 0.62 13.08 4.38
CA PRO A 33 1.04 11.93 5.17
C PRO A 33 0.28 10.72 4.68
N THR A 34 0.94 9.57 4.61
CA THR A 34 0.23 8.30 4.42
C THR A 34 -0.60 8.09 5.68
N TYR A 35 -1.80 8.65 5.69
CA TYR A 35 -2.73 8.47 6.79
C TYR A 35 -3.08 6.99 6.85
N ARG A 36 -3.08 6.45 8.06
CA ARG A 36 -3.73 5.18 8.30
C ARG A 36 -5.21 5.38 7.98
N TRP A 37 -5.68 4.79 6.89
CA TRP A 37 -7.03 5.04 6.38
C TRP A 37 -8.12 4.73 7.42
N ARG A 38 -7.85 3.81 8.35
CA ARG A 38 -8.74 3.44 9.48
C ARG A 38 -8.84 4.53 10.56
N GLU A 39 -7.90 5.46 10.58
CA GLU A 39 -7.75 6.50 11.60
C GLU A 39 -8.11 7.90 11.03
N LEU A 40 -8.64 7.97 9.80
CA LEU A 40 -9.07 9.23 9.21
C LEU A 40 -10.21 9.84 10.04
N ASP A 41 -10.00 11.06 10.51
CA ASP A 41 -11.02 11.83 11.21
C ASP A 41 -12.08 12.36 10.22
N ARG A 42 -13.18 12.91 10.75
CA ARG A 42 -14.29 13.44 9.93
C ARG A 42 -13.88 14.63 9.04
N VAL A 43 -12.75 15.26 9.33
CA VAL A 43 -12.28 16.47 8.61
C VAL A 43 -11.40 16.08 7.42
N SER A 44 -10.49 15.13 7.61
CA SER A 44 -9.56 14.62 6.62
C SER A 44 -10.18 13.58 5.69
N ALA A 45 -11.15 12.81 6.18
CA ALA A 45 -11.83 11.76 5.43
C ALA A 45 -12.42 12.24 4.08
N PRO A 46 -13.21 13.33 4.00
CA PRO A 46 -13.76 13.78 2.72
C PRO A 46 -12.68 14.06 1.68
N LYS A 47 -11.59 14.74 2.07
CA LYS A 47 -10.48 15.06 1.17
C LYS A 47 -9.79 13.79 0.67
N ALA A 48 -9.53 12.83 1.57
CA ALA A 48 -8.92 11.56 1.22
C ALA A 48 -9.80 10.75 0.26
N TRP A 49 -11.11 10.67 0.50
CA TRP A 49 -12.05 9.93 -0.33
C TRP A 49 -12.27 10.55 -1.70
N THR A 50 -12.31 11.88 -1.81
CA THR A 50 -12.36 12.55 -3.11
C THR A 50 -11.09 12.31 -3.91
N ALA A 51 -9.91 12.43 -3.27
CA ALA A 51 -8.64 12.15 -3.93
C ALA A 51 -8.55 10.69 -4.40
N LEU A 52 -8.96 9.74 -3.54
CA LEU A 52 -9.02 8.32 -3.89
C LEU A 52 -9.97 8.07 -5.06
N SER A 53 -11.18 8.63 -5.04
CA SER A 53 -12.13 8.46 -6.13
C SER A 53 -11.58 8.94 -7.47
N GLY A 54 -10.93 10.11 -7.51
CA GLY A 54 -10.31 10.62 -8.73
C GLY A 54 -9.20 9.71 -9.25
N TRP A 55 -8.35 9.21 -8.34
CA TRP A 55 -7.29 8.26 -8.68
C TRP A 55 -7.84 6.92 -9.17
N VAL A 56 -8.88 6.37 -8.53
CA VAL A 56 -9.53 5.12 -8.97
C VAL A 56 -10.12 5.28 -10.38
N SER A 57 -10.75 6.42 -10.68
CA SER A 57 -11.24 6.71 -12.03
C SER A 57 -10.12 6.72 -13.06
N TRP A 58 -9.01 7.39 -12.78
CA TRP A 58 -7.81 7.36 -13.64
C TRP A 58 -7.25 5.95 -13.78
N PHE A 59 -7.14 5.20 -12.69
CA PHE A 59 -6.58 3.85 -12.65
C PHE A 59 -7.40 2.88 -13.51
N VAL A 60 -8.71 2.87 -13.34
CA VAL A 60 -9.62 2.04 -14.14
C VAL A 60 -9.55 2.39 -15.61
N ALA A 61 -9.52 3.69 -15.95
CA ALA A 61 -9.45 4.14 -17.34
C ALA A 61 -8.10 3.78 -18.00
N THR A 62 -6.99 4.04 -17.29
CA THR A 62 -5.62 3.85 -17.78
C THR A 62 -5.30 2.38 -18.04
N TYR A 63 -5.63 1.51 -17.09
CA TYR A 63 -5.38 0.06 -17.20
C TYR A 63 -6.57 -0.72 -17.78
N ARG A 64 -7.62 -0.02 -18.24
CA ARG A 64 -8.83 -0.58 -18.87
C ARG A 64 -9.46 -1.69 -18.03
N LEU A 65 -9.53 -1.46 -16.72
CA LEU A 65 -10.07 -2.44 -15.77
C LEU A 65 -11.59 -2.55 -15.95
N THR A 66 -12.10 -3.77 -15.81
CA THR A 66 -13.55 -4.02 -15.87
C THR A 66 -14.15 -4.05 -14.48
N SER A 67 -15.48 -4.03 -14.40
CA SER A 67 -16.22 -4.18 -13.14
C SER A 67 -15.88 -5.46 -12.38
N SER A 68 -15.35 -6.49 -13.07
CA SER A 68 -14.84 -7.72 -12.44
C SER A 68 -13.56 -7.54 -11.61
N VAL A 69 -12.89 -6.40 -11.73
CA VAL A 69 -11.69 -6.04 -10.96
C VAL A 69 -12.00 -4.91 -9.99
N VAL A 70 -12.68 -3.86 -10.46
CA VAL A 70 -13.12 -2.74 -9.63
C VAL A 70 -14.59 -2.48 -9.91
N PRO A 71 -15.53 -2.92 -9.04
CA PRO A 71 -16.96 -2.74 -9.24
C PRO A 71 -17.39 -1.30 -8.97
N ASP A 72 -18.51 -0.85 -9.54
CA ASP A 72 -19.05 0.51 -9.32
C ASP A 72 -19.37 0.81 -7.84
N CYS A 73 -19.64 -0.24 -7.05
CA CYS A 73 -19.85 -0.15 -5.61
C CYS A 73 -18.58 -0.33 -4.77
N TRP A 74 -17.37 -0.21 -5.35
CA TRP A 74 -16.09 -0.44 -4.66
C TRP A 74 -15.97 0.30 -3.31
N TRP A 75 -16.47 1.53 -3.24
CA TRP A 75 -16.43 2.40 -2.06
C TRP A 75 -17.27 1.90 -0.88
N ARG A 76 -18.13 0.91 -1.10
CA ARG A 76 -18.91 0.22 -0.05
C ARG A 76 -18.20 -1.00 0.52
N HIS A 77 -17.06 -1.39 -0.04
CA HIS A 77 -16.33 -2.59 0.35
C HIS A 77 -14.97 -2.20 0.94
N SER A 78 -14.84 -2.33 2.25
CA SER A 78 -13.69 -1.85 3.01
C SER A 78 -12.35 -2.47 2.56
N GLU A 79 -12.38 -3.72 2.12
CA GLU A 79 -11.27 -4.48 1.58
C GLU A 79 -10.78 -3.87 0.26
N LEU A 80 -11.69 -3.55 -0.67
CA LEU A 80 -11.36 -2.87 -1.92
C LEU A 80 -10.85 -1.45 -1.65
N VAL A 81 -11.49 -0.71 -0.74
CA VAL A 81 -11.04 0.64 -0.35
C VAL A 81 -9.62 0.58 0.21
N ALA A 82 -9.30 -0.39 1.05
CA ALA A 82 -7.98 -0.54 1.64
C ALA A 82 -6.90 -0.83 0.58
N GLU A 83 -7.17 -1.77 -0.32
CA GLU A 83 -6.25 -2.15 -1.39
C GLU A 83 -6.04 -1.00 -2.40
N LEU A 84 -7.12 -0.33 -2.83
CA LEU A 84 -7.06 0.82 -3.74
C LEU A 84 -6.35 2.01 -3.11
N TYR A 85 -6.58 2.27 -1.82
CA TYR A 85 -5.86 3.32 -1.09
C TYR A 85 -4.37 3.01 -1.00
N ALA A 86 -4.01 1.75 -0.70
CA ALA A 86 -2.61 1.33 -0.67
C ALA A 86 -1.93 1.51 -2.05
N LEU A 87 -2.63 1.15 -3.13
CA LEU A 87 -2.13 1.35 -4.50
C LEU A 87 -1.94 2.82 -4.84
N GLN A 88 -2.90 3.69 -4.50
CA GLN A 88 -2.75 5.13 -4.69
C GLN A 88 -1.51 5.66 -3.97
N LYS A 89 -1.31 5.25 -2.71
CA LYS A 89 -0.14 5.70 -1.93
C LYS A 89 1.17 5.15 -2.49
N ALA A 90 1.19 3.90 -2.96
CA ALA A 90 2.34 3.31 -3.62
C ALA A 90 2.70 4.05 -4.90
N GLU A 91 1.72 4.33 -5.76
CA GLU A 91 1.90 5.08 -7.00
C GLU A 91 2.45 6.49 -6.72
N LEU A 92 1.85 7.25 -5.81
CA LEU A 92 2.35 8.57 -5.42
C LEU A 92 3.79 8.51 -4.89
N SER A 93 4.14 7.51 -4.09
CA SER A 93 5.50 7.33 -3.55
C SER A 93 6.53 6.92 -4.61
N SER A 94 6.07 6.39 -5.75
CA SER A 94 6.94 5.99 -6.84
C SER A 94 7.49 7.17 -7.66
N TYR A 95 6.89 8.36 -7.57
CA TYR A 95 7.31 9.55 -8.33
C TYR A 95 7.97 10.62 -7.45
N THR A 96 8.72 10.23 -6.41
CA THR A 96 9.42 11.20 -5.56
C THR A 96 10.51 11.94 -6.34
N PRO A 97 10.77 13.23 -6.07
CA PRO A 97 11.81 13.99 -6.77
C PRO A 97 13.23 13.45 -6.60
N THR A 98 13.45 12.64 -5.57
CA THR A 98 14.74 12.02 -5.25
C THR A 98 14.90 10.61 -5.82
N ASP A 99 13.85 10.05 -6.44
CA ASP A 99 13.91 8.71 -7.03
C ASP A 99 14.81 8.72 -8.30
N PRO A 100 15.78 7.80 -8.41
CA PRO A 100 16.67 7.71 -9.59
C PRO A 100 15.95 7.21 -10.87
N GLY A 101 14.63 6.99 -10.83
CA GLY A 101 13.80 6.56 -11.96
C GLY A 101 13.30 5.11 -11.87
N PHE A 102 13.56 4.39 -10.76
CA PHE A 102 13.16 3.00 -10.59
C PHE A 102 11.82 2.84 -9.85
N GLY A 103 11.39 3.84 -9.08
CA GLY A 103 10.13 3.84 -8.35
C GLY A 103 8.93 3.53 -9.24
N PRO A 104 8.75 4.20 -10.40
CA PRO A 104 7.62 3.94 -11.29
C PRO A 104 7.63 2.53 -11.87
N LEU A 105 8.81 2.00 -12.23
CA LEU A 105 8.94 0.62 -12.70
C LEU A 105 8.56 -0.37 -11.59
N GLY A 106 9.06 -0.15 -10.37
CA GLY A 106 8.76 -1.00 -9.22
C GLY A 106 7.26 -1.05 -8.86
N PHE A 107 6.52 0.05 -9.07
CA PHE A 107 5.06 0.04 -8.94
C PHE A 107 4.42 -0.90 -9.96
N HIS A 108 4.81 -0.79 -11.23
CA HIS A 108 4.26 -1.61 -12.30
C HIS A 108 4.61 -3.10 -12.17
N GLU A 109 5.77 -3.44 -11.60
CA GLU A 109 6.12 -4.83 -11.28
C GLU A 109 5.18 -5.46 -10.25
N ARG A 110 4.70 -4.66 -9.28
CA ARG A 110 3.79 -5.11 -8.21
C ARG A 110 2.32 -5.07 -8.64
N LEU A 111 2.00 -4.25 -9.63
CA LEU A 111 0.63 -3.98 -10.06
C LEU A 111 -0.15 -5.23 -10.50
N PRO A 112 0.41 -6.19 -11.28
CA PRO A 112 -0.33 -7.40 -11.67
C PRO A 112 -0.85 -8.21 -10.48
N LEU A 113 -0.04 -8.33 -9.43
CA LEU A 113 -0.42 -9.05 -8.21
C LEU A 113 -1.56 -8.33 -7.47
N ALA A 114 -1.57 -7.00 -7.48
CA ALA A 114 -2.63 -6.21 -6.87
C ALA A 114 -3.94 -6.30 -7.67
N ILE A 115 -3.87 -6.26 -9.00
CA ILE A 115 -5.04 -6.47 -9.87
C ILE A 115 -5.67 -7.85 -9.62
N GLU A 116 -4.86 -8.89 -9.43
CA GLU A 116 -5.39 -10.23 -9.14
C GLU A 116 -6.05 -10.29 -7.75
N ARG A 117 -5.48 -9.64 -6.72
CA ARG A 117 -6.14 -9.52 -5.41
C ARG A 117 -7.49 -8.83 -5.51
N LEU A 118 -7.56 -7.67 -6.18
CA LEU A 118 -8.80 -6.94 -6.43
C LEU A 118 -9.85 -7.80 -7.15
N ARG A 119 -9.44 -8.62 -8.12
CA ARG A 119 -10.33 -9.56 -8.82
C ARG A 119 -10.88 -10.62 -7.87
N ILE A 120 -10.04 -11.21 -7.03
CA ILE A 120 -10.43 -12.23 -6.04
C ILE A 120 -11.39 -11.63 -5.01
N GLU A 121 -11.09 -10.44 -4.50
CA GLU A 121 -11.94 -9.70 -3.56
C GLU A 121 -13.30 -9.39 -4.19
N THR A 122 -13.31 -8.83 -5.40
CA THR A 122 -14.54 -8.51 -6.15
C THR A 122 -15.41 -9.76 -6.39
N ARG A 123 -14.79 -10.89 -6.73
CA ARG A 123 -15.49 -12.17 -6.87
C ARG A 123 -16.11 -12.63 -5.55
N THR A 124 -15.38 -12.48 -4.44
CA THR A 124 -15.81 -12.88 -3.10
C THR A 124 -16.99 -12.02 -2.61
N ILE A 125 -16.94 -10.72 -2.89
CA ILE A 125 -18.03 -9.77 -2.63
C ILE A 125 -19.29 -10.15 -3.42
N GLY A 126 -19.13 -10.59 -4.67
CA GLY A 126 -20.20 -11.17 -5.49
C GLY A 126 -21.19 -10.16 -6.10
N CYS A 127 -21.07 -8.86 -5.79
CA CYS A 127 -22.00 -7.81 -6.25
C CYS A 127 -22.13 -7.75 -7.78
N VAL A 128 -21.03 -8.00 -8.51
CA VAL A 128 -21.02 -8.00 -9.98
C VAL A 128 -21.79 -9.19 -10.54
N GLY A 129 -21.55 -10.40 -10.01
CA GLY A 129 -22.19 -11.63 -10.48
C GLY A 129 -23.68 -11.69 -10.13
N LEU A 130 -24.05 -11.12 -8.97
CA LEU A 130 -25.45 -11.05 -8.52
C LEU A 130 -26.21 -9.87 -9.14
N GLN A 131 -25.53 -8.92 -9.80
CA GLN A 131 -26.10 -7.66 -10.29
C GLN A 131 -26.87 -6.86 -9.23
N VAL A 132 -26.54 -7.06 -7.96
CA VAL A 132 -27.11 -6.34 -6.83
C VAL A 132 -26.04 -6.15 -5.76
N HIS A 133 -26.00 -4.96 -5.16
CA HIS A 133 -25.07 -4.69 -4.07
C HIS A 133 -25.47 -5.48 -2.82
N ARG A 134 -24.47 -6.05 -2.16
CA ARG A 134 -24.61 -6.77 -0.89
C ARG A 134 -23.77 -6.07 0.18
N GLU A 135 -24.44 -5.60 1.22
CA GLU A 135 -23.77 -5.00 2.37
C GLU A 135 -22.91 -6.05 3.10
N VAL A 136 -21.71 -5.63 3.50
CA VAL A 136 -20.77 -6.49 4.23
C VAL A 136 -21.16 -6.47 5.70
N SER A 137 -21.41 -7.65 6.28
CA SER A 137 -21.52 -7.81 7.73
C SER A 137 -20.14 -8.16 8.29
N PRO A 138 -19.49 -7.27 9.06
CA PRO A 138 -18.19 -7.57 9.64
C PRO A 138 -18.27 -8.77 10.57
N ARG A 139 -17.34 -9.73 10.40
CA ARG A 139 -17.16 -10.80 11.38
C ARG A 139 -16.41 -10.24 12.59
N LEU A 140 -17.09 -10.17 13.73
CA LEU A 140 -16.47 -9.80 15.00
C LEU A 140 -15.80 -11.02 15.62
N LEU A 141 -14.55 -10.86 16.07
CA LEU A 141 -13.82 -11.90 16.78
C LEU A 141 -14.14 -11.82 18.28
N PRO A 142 -14.22 -12.97 18.99
CA PRO A 142 -14.58 -13.02 20.40
C PRO A 142 -13.39 -12.66 21.32
N THR A 143 -12.77 -11.50 21.14
CA THR A 143 -11.57 -11.06 21.86
C THR A 143 -11.83 -10.41 23.22
N GLY A 144 -13.09 -10.36 23.68
CA GLY A 144 -13.47 -9.81 24.99
C GLY A 144 -13.84 -10.86 26.05
N GLY A 145 -13.79 -12.15 25.70
CA GLY A 145 -14.21 -13.23 26.57
C GLY A 145 -13.15 -13.61 27.63
N PRO A 146 -13.55 -14.30 28.71
CA PRO A 146 -12.64 -14.71 29.78
C PRO A 146 -11.55 -15.67 29.30
N GLU A 147 -11.84 -16.51 28.30
CA GLU A 147 -10.87 -17.42 27.68
C GLU A 147 -9.73 -16.64 26.99
N PHE A 148 -10.08 -15.63 26.18
CA PHE A 148 -9.07 -14.82 25.50
C PHE A 148 -8.24 -14.01 26.50
N LEU A 149 -8.87 -13.45 27.55
CA LEU A 149 -8.16 -12.72 28.60
C LEU A 149 -7.22 -13.64 29.39
N ALA A 150 -7.64 -14.85 29.72
CA ALA A 150 -6.79 -15.85 30.37
C ALA A 150 -5.58 -16.19 29.49
N TRP A 151 -5.82 -16.44 28.20
CA TRP A 151 -4.74 -16.67 27.23
C TRP A 151 -3.75 -15.51 27.20
N THR A 152 -4.21 -14.24 27.14
CA THR A 152 -3.28 -13.07 27.12
C THR A 152 -2.38 -12.93 28.35
N ALA A 153 -2.74 -13.55 29.48
CA ALA A 153 -1.95 -13.51 30.69
C ALA A 153 -0.84 -14.60 30.73
N GLU A 154 -0.84 -15.55 29.80
CA GLU A 154 0.15 -16.61 29.73
C GLU A 154 1.43 -16.12 29.02
N SER A 155 2.58 -16.57 29.50
CA SER A 155 3.85 -16.41 28.79
C SER A 155 3.86 -17.31 27.55
N HIS A 156 3.52 -16.78 26.38
CA HIS A 156 3.53 -17.51 25.10
C HIS A 156 4.94 -17.81 24.56
N GLN A 157 5.98 -17.50 25.32
CA GLN A 157 7.37 -17.75 24.95
C GLN A 157 8.04 -18.60 26.03
N ILE A 158 8.72 -19.65 25.58
CA ILE A 158 9.56 -20.49 26.44
C ILE A 158 10.93 -19.83 26.50
N VAL A 159 11.30 -19.30 27.67
CA VAL A 159 12.69 -18.92 27.94
C VAL A 159 13.42 -20.20 28.34
N SER A 160 14.31 -20.69 27.48
CA SER A 160 15.21 -21.79 27.84
C SER A 160 16.32 -21.24 28.73
N GLU A 161 16.25 -21.51 30.03
CA GLU A 161 17.37 -21.30 30.94
C GLU A 161 18.43 -22.39 30.69
N ASN A 162 19.29 -22.18 29.70
CA ASN A 162 20.57 -22.90 29.64
C ASN A 162 21.57 -22.20 30.56
N SER A 163 21.44 -22.40 31.87
CA SER A 163 22.55 -22.16 32.81
C SER A 163 23.30 -23.46 33.06
N GLY A 164 23.97 -23.94 32.01
CA GLY A 164 25.12 -24.82 32.17
C GLY A 164 26.32 -23.98 32.58
N ASP A 165 26.49 -23.75 33.88
CA ASP A 165 27.82 -23.48 34.44
C ASP A 165 28.21 -24.62 35.38
N ALA A 166 28.49 -25.77 34.75
CA ALA A 166 29.24 -26.85 35.34
C ALA A 166 30.54 -26.98 34.51
N SER A 167 31.53 -26.16 34.84
CA SER A 167 32.94 -26.37 34.48
C SER A 167 33.78 -26.18 35.76
N HIS A 168 34.09 -27.26 36.46
CA HIS A 168 35.31 -28.07 36.28
C HIS A 168 36.36 -27.77 37.36
N VAL A 169 36.35 -28.63 38.39
CA VAL A 169 37.46 -29.20 39.18
C VAL A 169 38.85 -28.56 39.01
N VAL A 170 39.40 -28.04 40.12
CA VAL A 170 40.84 -28.15 40.42
C VAL A 170 41.00 -28.91 41.73
N GLY A 171 41.29 -30.20 41.61
CA GLY A 171 41.91 -31.00 42.66
C GLY A 171 43.40 -30.71 42.66
N GLY A 172 43.90 -30.09 43.74
CA GLY A 172 45.31 -29.93 44.01
C GLY A 172 45.57 -30.29 45.46
N SER A 173 45.82 -31.57 45.75
CA SER A 173 46.22 -32.05 47.07
C SER A 173 47.39 -33.02 46.94
N SER A 174 48.57 -32.55 47.32
CA SER A 174 49.79 -33.28 47.73
C SER A 174 50.89 -32.22 47.86
N HIS A 175 51.73 -32.16 48.87
CA HIS A 175 52.00 -32.89 50.12
C HIS A 175 53.17 -32.09 50.73
N HIS A 176 53.40 -32.04 52.05
CA HIS A 176 54.77 -32.01 52.59
C HIS A 176 54.74 -32.43 54.07
N GLY A 177 55.74 -33.24 54.42
CA GLY A 177 56.10 -33.57 55.80
C GLY A 177 56.98 -32.49 56.42
#